data_AF-C5M549-F1
#
_entry.id   AF-C5M549-F1
#
_cell.length_a   1.000
_cell.length_b   1.000
_cell.length_c   1.000
_cell.angle_alpha   90.00
_cell.angle_beta   90.00
_cell.angle_gamma   90.00
#
_symmetry.space_group_name_H-M   'P 1'
#
loop_
_entity.id
_entity.type
_entity.pdbx_description
1 polymer ?
#
loop_
_entity_poly.entity_id
_entity_poly.type
_entity_poly.pdbx_seq_one_letter_code
_entity_poly.pdbx_strand_id
1 'polypeptide(L)'
;MDESTLANPTTYRIIWIENISKSRVAQLEEWKELDDPNKSSVDRVKRKIITEVNLDKDDDQENDNDKSTITNDTYKLILEDISNKNVIQGYEKEPLRFLHVSKTGTPLPLKLGGRLRVKEGTPVFNGVLLLSNKHCQYQGINSVDADYVSILNDGIIKKHIDWLQL
;
A
#
# COMPACT_ATOMS: atom_id res chain seq x y z
N MET A 1 -23.53 -13.07 10.64
CA MET A 1 -22.33 -12.30 10.25
C MET A 1 -22.69 -10.87 10.50
N ASP A 2 -22.02 -10.23 11.47
CA ASP A 2 -22.37 -8.88 11.90
C ASP A 2 -21.76 -7.87 10.93
N GLU A 3 -22.54 -7.53 9.91
CA GLU A 3 -22.28 -6.39 9.05
C GLU A 3 -22.79 -5.14 9.76
N SER A 4 -21.86 -4.27 10.15
CA SER A 4 -22.18 -2.97 10.72
C SER A 4 -21.60 -1.86 9.85
N THR A 5 -21.92 -0.61 10.16
CA THR A 5 -21.32 0.55 9.49
C THR A 5 -20.65 1.46 10.49
N LEU A 6 -19.62 2.19 10.04
CA LEU A 6 -18.97 3.19 10.85
C LEU A 6 -19.96 4.32 11.16
N ALA A 7 -20.25 4.53 12.45
CA ALA A 7 -21.31 5.43 12.89
C ALA A 7 -20.98 6.92 12.66
N ASN A 8 -19.72 7.31 12.84
CA ASN A 8 -19.26 8.69 12.71
C ASN A 8 -18.07 8.76 11.76
N PRO A 9 -17.88 9.87 11.03
CA PRO A 9 -16.66 10.07 10.27
C PRO A 9 -15.45 10.17 11.19
N THR A 10 -14.42 9.37 10.93
CA THR A 10 -13.21 9.29 11.75
C THR A 10 -11.97 9.53 10.91
N THR A 11 -11.02 10.28 11.45
CA THR A 11 -9.72 10.48 10.80
C THR A 11 -8.70 9.54 11.41
N TYR A 12 -8.17 8.66 10.57
CA TYR A 12 -7.13 7.72 10.93
C TYR A 12 -5.78 8.18 10.38
N ARG A 13 -4.71 7.69 10.99
CA ARG A 13 -3.36 7.75 10.50
C ARG A 13 -2.96 6.37 9.97
N ILE A 14 -2.41 6.31 8.77
CA ILE A 14 -1.91 5.07 8.19
C ILE A 14 -0.55 4.76 8.83
N ILE A 15 -0.50 3.74 9.70
CA ILE A 15 0.72 3.38 10.42
C ILE A 15 1.45 2.19 9.80
N TRP A 16 0.76 1.37 9.00
CA TRP A 16 1.36 0.28 8.23
C TRP A 16 0.55 -0.04 6.98
N ILE A 17 1.22 -0.54 5.95
CA ILE A 17 0.61 -0.96 4.69
C ILE A 17 1.20 -2.32 4.33
N GLU A 18 0.32 -3.27 4.04
CA GLU A 18 0.70 -4.61 3.60
C GLU A 18 0.04 -4.88 2.24
N ASN A 19 0.83 -5.30 1.27
CA ASN A 19 0.30 -5.82 0.02
C ASN A 19 -0.15 -7.27 0.27
N ILE A 20 -1.45 -7.54 0.16
CA ILE A 20 -2.02 -8.87 0.40
C ILE A 20 -2.28 -9.67 -0.88
N SER A 21 -1.98 -9.10 -2.06
CA SER A 21 -2.04 -9.81 -3.34
C SER A 21 -0.72 -10.50 -3.71
N LYS A 22 0.42 -10.04 -3.17
CA LYS A 22 1.73 -10.66 -3.38
C LYS A 22 2.07 -11.69 -2.30
N SER A 23 2.77 -12.77 -2.67
CA SER A 23 3.28 -13.72 -1.69
C SER A 23 4.33 -13.08 -0.77
N ARG A 24 4.40 -13.52 0.48
CA ARG A 24 5.38 -13.06 1.48
C ARG A 24 6.83 -13.22 0.97
N VAL A 25 7.12 -14.29 0.24
CA VAL A 25 8.43 -14.56 -0.37
C VAL A 25 8.76 -13.53 -1.45
N ALA A 26 7.83 -13.26 -2.37
CA ALA A 26 8.04 -12.27 -3.43
C ALA A 26 8.25 -10.86 -2.85
N GLN A 27 7.47 -10.49 -1.84
CA GLN A 27 7.66 -9.23 -1.13
C GLN A 27 9.03 -9.17 -0.45
N LEU A 28 9.46 -10.25 0.22
CA LEU A 28 10.76 -10.29 0.89
C LEU A 28 11.93 -10.15 -0.09
N GLU A 29 11.85 -10.76 -1.28
CA GLU A 29 12.83 -10.58 -2.35
C GLU A 29 12.92 -9.11 -2.80
N GLU A 30 11.77 -8.48 -3.07
CA GLU A 30 11.67 -7.07 -3.50
C GLU A 30 12.27 -6.10 -2.48
N TRP A 31 12.00 -6.33 -1.19
CA TRP A 31 12.57 -5.51 -0.11
C TRP A 31 14.07 -5.74 0.09
N LYS A 32 14.57 -6.98 -0.05
CA LYS A 32 16.01 -7.28 0.07
C LYS A 32 16.83 -6.70 -1.07
N GLU A 33 16.27 -6.65 -2.28
CA GLU A 33 16.93 -6.04 -3.44
C GLU A 33 17.20 -4.54 -3.22
N LEU A 34 16.34 -3.86 -2.45
CA LEU A 34 16.54 -2.46 -2.08
C LEU A 34 17.54 -2.24 -0.94
N ASP A 35 17.66 -3.21 -0.02
CA ASP A 35 18.62 -3.14 1.11
C ASP A 35 20.07 -3.38 0.64
N ASP A 36 20.27 -4.38 -0.23
CA ASP A 36 21.58 -4.72 -0.79
C ASP A 36 21.45 -5.03 -2.29
N PRO A 37 21.58 -4.02 -3.17
CA PRO A 37 21.44 -4.22 -4.62
C PRO A 37 22.51 -5.17 -5.19
N ASN A 38 23.63 -5.36 -4.49
CA ASN A 38 24.71 -6.25 -4.93
C ASN A 38 24.48 -7.71 -4.54
N LYS A 39 23.53 -7.99 -3.65
CA LYS A 39 23.06 -9.34 -3.30
C LYS A 39 21.81 -9.77 -4.05
N SER A 40 21.24 -8.90 -4.89
CA SER A 40 20.22 -9.29 -5.87
C SER A 40 20.78 -10.46 -6.66
N SER A 41 20.12 -11.62 -6.58
CA SER A 41 20.61 -12.85 -7.16
C SER A 41 20.81 -12.65 -8.67
N VAL A 42 22.09 -12.55 -9.05
CA VAL A 42 22.62 -12.35 -10.41
C VAL A 42 22.14 -13.38 -11.44
N ASP A 43 21.34 -14.37 -11.04
CA ASP A 43 20.82 -15.42 -11.91
C ASP A 43 19.42 -15.16 -12.48
N ARG A 44 18.73 -14.09 -12.05
CA ARG A 44 17.54 -13.60 -12.75
C ARG A 44 17.94 -12.62 -13.85
N VAL A 45 18.45 -13.17 -14.95
CA VAL A 45 18.19 -12.57 -16.26
C VAL A 45 16.71 -12.23 -16.29
N LYS A 46 16.36 -10.94 -16.34
CA LYS A 46 15.00 -10.38 -16.36
C LYS A 46 14.19 -10.97 -17.54
N ARG A 47 13.77 -12.22 -17.47
CA ARG A 47 12.69 -12.74 -18.31
C ARG A 47 11.41 -12.38 -17.61
N LYS A 48 10.88 -11.23 -17.99
CA LYS A 48 9.46 -10.91 -17.87
C LYS A 48 8.72 -12.11 -18.47
N ILE A 49 8.19 -13.00 -17.63
CA ILE A 49 7.28 -14.04 -18.10
C ILE A 49 6.01 -13.29 -18.47
N ILE A 50 5.91 -12.90 -19.73
CA ILE A 50 4.71 -12.34 -20.34
C ILE A 50 3.79 -13.54 -20.55
N THR A 51 3.02 -13.89 -19.53
CA THR A 51 1.82 -14.70 -19.71
C THR A 51 0.74 -13.77 -20.23
N GLU A 52 0.30 -14.04 -21.47
CA GLU A 52 -0.71 -13.35 -22.27
C GLU A 52 -0.17 -12.25 -23.20
N VAL A 53 0.21 -12.70 -24.40
CA VAL A 53 0.40 -11.84 -25.58
C VAL A 53 -0.91 -11.87 -26.36
N ASN A 54 -1.64 -10.76 -26.36
CA ASN A 54 -2.73 -10.55 -27.31
C ASN A 54 -2.08 -10.07 -28.62
N LEU A 55 -2.02 -10.95 -29.61
CA LEU A 55 -1.48 -10.67 -30.94
C LEU A 55 -2.54 -9.97 -31.78
N ASP A 56 -2.77 -8.68 -31.52
CA ASP A 56 -3.48 -7.78 -32.43
C ASP A 56 -3.17 -6.34 -32.02
N LYS A 57 -2.11 -5.76 -32.60
CA LYS A 57 -2.10 -4.43 -33.23
C LYS A 57 -0.67 -3.98 -33.58
N ASP A 58 -0.59 -3.49 -34.81
CA ASP A 58 0.57 -2.96 -35.52
C ASP A 58 1.28 -1.81 -34.81
N ASP A 59 2.56 -1.69 -35.15
CA ASP A 59 3.49 -0.56 -35.04
C ASP A 59 2.91 0.76 -34.51
N ASP A 60 3.42 1.21 -33.36
CA ASP A 60 3.86 2.59 -33.20
C ASP A 60 4.89 2.68 -32.06
N GLN A 61 6.06 3.24 -32.39
CA GLN A 61 7.14 3.57 -31.47
C GLN A 61 6.72 4.76 -30.59
N GLU A 62 6.42 4.53 -29.32
CA GLU A 62 6.31 5.62 -28.33
C GLU A 62 7.09 5.31 -27.03
N ASN A 63 7.83 6.33 -26.61
CA ASN A 63 8.72 6.43 -25.46
C ASN A 63 8.15 5.81 -24.17
N ASP A 64 8.73 4.70 -23.74
CA ASP A 64 8.26 3.88 -22.62
C ASP A 64 8.92 4.29 -21.28
N ASN A 65 8.67 5.53 -20.81
CA ASN A 65 9.21 6.01 -19.53
C ASN A 65 8.16 6.49 -18.51
N ASP A 66 6.87 6.28 -18.73
CA ASP A 66 5.87 6.56 -17.68
C ASP A 66 4.59 5.72 -17.80
N LYS A 67 4.72 4.44 -18.20
CA LYS A 67 3.63 3.49 -17.95
C LYS A 67 3.66 3.12 -16.47
N SER A 68 2.93 3.88 -15.65
CA SER A 68 2.46 3.40 -14.37
C SER A 68 1.81 2.04 -14.62
N THR A 69 2.54 0.96 -14.36
CA THR A 69 1.99 -0.38 -14.50
C THR A 69 0.92 -0.44 -13.43
N ILE A 70 -0.35 -0.35 -13.83
CA ILE A 70 -1.48 -0.50 -12.92
C ILE A 70 -1.38 -1.94 -12.42
N THR A 71 -0.79 -2.10 -11.25
CA THR A 71 -0.70 -3.41 -10.61
C THR A 71 -2.07 -3.73 -10.03
N ASN A 72 -2.52 -4.97 -10.18
CA ASN A 72 -3.72 -5.47 -9.49
C ASN A 72 -3.42 -5.74 -8.00
N ASP A 73 -2.73 -4.79 -7.36
CA ASP A 73 -2.36 -4.91 -5.97
C ASP A 73 -3.59 -4.67 -5.08
N THR A 74 -3.68 -5.44 -4.00
CA THR A 74 -4.69 -5.21 -2.97
C THR A 74 -3.98 -4.98 -1.66
N TYR A 75 -4.37 -3.92 -0.94
CA TYR A 75 -3.69 -3.50 0.26
C TYR A 75 -4.55 -3.71 1.51
N LYS A 76 -3.87 -4.12 2.58
CA LYS A 76 -4.34 -4.04 3.96
C LYS A 76 -3.62 -2.88 4.64
N LEU A 77 -4.39 -2.02 5.30
CA LEU A 77 -3.90 -0.88 6.06
C LEU A 77 -4.06 -1.15 7.55
N ILE A 78 -3.06 -0.78 8.34
CA ILE A 78 -3.20 -0.64 9.77
C ILE A 78 -3.39 0.85 10.07
N LEU A 79 -4.47 1.17 10.75
CA LEU A 79 -4.99 2.52 10.93
C LEU A 79 -5.04 2.86 12.43
N GLU A 80 -4.41 3.96 12.82
CA GLU A 80 -4.48 4.51 14.17
C GLU A 80 -5.48 5.67 14.18
N ASP A 81 -6.52 5.61 15.01
CA ASP A 81 -7.43 6.73 15.21
C ASP A 81 -6.68 7.87 15.91
N ILE A 82 -6.72 9.07 15.30
CA ILE A 82 -5.97 10.22 15.80
C ILE A 82 -6.46 10.66 17.18
N SER A 83 -7.77 10.54 17.45
CA SER A 83 -8.44 11.06 18.64
C SER A 83 -8.26 10.17 19.87
N ASN A 84 -8.31 8.85 19.71
CA ASN A 84 -8.28 7.90 20.84
C ASN A 84 -7.12 6.91 20.82
N LYS A 85 -6.27 6.93 19.77
CA LYS A 85 -5.12 6.02 19.58
C LYS A 85 -5.45 4.55 19.42
N ASN A 86 -6.72 4.21 19.20
CA ASN A 86 -7.12 2.84 18.89
C ASN A 86 -6.63 2.45 17.50
N VAL A 87 -6.17 1.20 17.39
CA VAL A 87 -5.68 0.64 16.13
C VAL A 87 -6.74 -0.29 15.54
N ILE A 88 -7.04 -0.09 14.26
CA ILE A 88 -7.99 -0.90 13.49
C ILE A 88 -7.37 -1.32 12.15
N GLN A 89 -7.87 -2.40 11.60
CA GLN A 89 -7.49 -2.85 10.26
C GLN A 89 -8.47 -2.30 9.23
N GLY A 90 -7.95 -1.89 8.09
CA GLY A 90 -8.73 -1.52 6.91
C GLY A 90 -8.29 -2.34 5.72
N TYR A 91 -9.23 -2.91 4.98
CA TYR A 91 -8.95 -3.62 3.75
C TYR A 91 -9.50 -2.83 2.58
N GLU A 92 -8.72 -2.81 1.51
CA GLU A 92 -9.13 -2.28 0.23
C GLU A 92 -10.27 -3.14 -0.35
N LYS A 93 -11.50 -2.60 -0.36
CA LYS A 93 -12.67 -3.25 -0.98
C LYS A 93 -12.64 -3.09 -2.50
N GLU A 94 -12.11 -1.96 -2.96
CA GLU A 94 -11.87 -1.60 -4.36
C GLU A 94 -10.55 -0.81 -4.42
N PRO A 95 -9.82 -0.82 -5.56
CA PRO A 95 -8.57 -0.07 -5.70
C PRO A 95 -8.73 1.41 -5.28
N LEU A 96 -8.12 1.78 -4.16
CA LEU A 96 -8.11 3.11 -3.58
C LEU A 96 -7.11 3.95 -4.36
N ARG A 97 -7.60 4.91 -5.14
CA ARG A 97 -6.79 5.64 -6.13
C ARG A 97 -5.48 6.17 -5.54
N PHE A 98 -5.50 6.66 -4.31
CA PHE A 98 -4.33 7.23 -3.63
C PHE A 98 -3.22 6.23 -3.29
N LEU A 99 -3.50 4.92 -3.27
CA LEU A 99 -2.49 3.86 -3.12
C LEU A 99 -1.85 3.46 -4.45
N HIS A 100 -2.50 3.76 -5.58
CA HIS A 100 -2.09 3.24 -6.89
C HIS A 100 -1.39 4.29 -7.78
N VAL A 101 -0.91 5.41 -7.20
CA VAL A 101 -0.19 6.48 -7.93
C VAL A 101 1.31 6.52 -7.56
N SER A 102 1.87 5.41 -7.06
CA SER A 102 3.14 5.38 -6.32
C SER A 102 4.31 6.15 -6.94
N LYS A 103 5.01 6.94 -6.09
CA LYS A 103 6.28 7.63 -6.35
C LYS A 103 7.20 7.64 -5.12
N THR A 104 7.25 6.56 -4.33
CA THR A 104 8.03 6.54 -3.07
C THR A 104 9.47 6.04 -3.21
N GLY A 105 9.82 5.42 -4.35
CA GLY A 105 11.12 4.74 -4.52
C GLY A 105 11.25 3.45 -3.69
N THR A 106 10.15 2.97 -3.10
CA THR A 106 10.06 1.73 -2.34
C THR A 106 8.82 0.93 -2.78
N PRO A 107 8.64 -0.33 -2.37
CA PRO A 107 7.46 -1.12 -2.68
C PRO A 107 6.21 -0.60 -1.95
N LEU A 108 6.36 0.36 -1.01
CA LEU A 108 5.23 1.02 -0.37
C LEU A 108 4.53 1.99 -1.34
N PRO A 109 3.19 1.92 -1.43
CA PRO A 109 2.43 2.80 -2.31
C PRO A 109 2.48 4.29 -1.89
N LEU A 110 2.63 4.55 -0.60
CA LEU A 110 2.76 5.89 -0.02
C LEU A 110 3.58 5.87 1.26
N LYS A 111 4.10 7.05 1.64
CA LYS A 111 4.85 7.24 2.89
C LYS A 111 3.92 7.08 4.10
N LEU A 112 4.36 6.34 5.13
CA LEU A 112 3.56 6.12 6.33
C LEU A 112 3.32 7.43 7.11
N GLY A 113 2.24 7.45 7.89
CA GLY A 113 1.82 8.59 8.71
C GLY A 113 0.86 9.56 8.02
N GLY A 114 0.48 9.30 6.77
CA GLY A 114 -0.57 10.06 6.09
C GLY A 114 -1.94 9.89 6.76
N ARG A 115 -2.74 10.96 6.74
CA ARG A 115 -4.10 10.98 7.32
C ARG A 115 -5.13 10.51 6.29
N LEU A 116 -6.01 9.63 6.74
CA LEU A 116 -7.12 9.08 5.97
C LEU A 116 -8.42 9.42 6.69
N ARG A 117 -9.24 10.28 6.09
CA ARG A 117 -10.59 10.54 6.59
C ARG A 117 -11.54 9.49 6.04
N VAL A 118 -12.10 8.68 6.93
CA VAL A 118 -13.09 7.65 6.62
C VAL A 118 -14.46 8.21 7.00
N LYS A 119 -15.37 8.26 6.03
CA LYS A 119 -16.72 8.81 6.22
C LYS A 119 -17.62 7.81 6.95
N GLU A 120 -18.65 8.34 7.59
CA GLU A 120 -19.76 7.53 8.11
C GLU A 120 -20.36 6.64 7.01
N GLY A 121 -20.94 5.51 7.42
CA GLY A 121 -21.49 4.53 6.48
C GLY A 121 -20.46 3.62 5.84
N THR A 122 -19.16 3.75 6.16
CA THR A 122 -18.14 2.77 5.74
C THR A 122 -18.48 1.40 6.31
N PRO A 123 -18.56 0.33 5.51
CA PRO A 123 -18.87 -1.00 6.02
C PRO A 123 -17.78 -1.50 6.97
N VAL A 124 -18.22 -2.10 8.07
CA VAL A 124 -17.39 -2.74 9.09
C VAL A 124 -17.81 -4.20 9.17
N PHE A 125 -16.82 -5.09 9.04
CA PHE A 125 -17.05 -6.53 9.10
C PHE A 125 -16.06 -7.16 10.09
N ASN A 126 -16.55 -7.84 11.13
CA ASN A 126 -15.72 -8.40 12.21
C ASN A 126 -14.71 -7.38 12.79
N GLY A 127 -15.13 -6.13 12.97
CA GLY A 127 -14.28 -5.06 13.50
C GLY A 127 -13.23 -4.52 12.52
N VAL A 128 -13.34 -4.83 11.23
CA VAL A 128 -12.44 -4.39 10.16
C VAL A 128 -13.16 -3.44 9.20
N LEU A 129 -12.51 -2.36 8.78
CA LEU A 129 -13.06 -1.40 7.83
C LEU A 129 -12.90 -1.91 6.38
N LEU A 130 -13.98 -1.88 5.59
CA LEU A 130 -13.92 -2.13 4.16
C LEU A 130 -13.87 -0.80 3.41
N LEU A 131 -12.66 -0.41 3.03
CA LEU A 131 -12.34 0.90 2.48
C LEU A 131 -12.67 0.98 0.99
N SER A 132 -13.40 2.03 0.60
CA SER A 132 -13.69 2.36 -0.80
C SER A 132 -13.48 3.84 -1.07
N ASN A 133 -13.26 4.23 -2.33
CA ASN A 133 -13.03 5.62 -2.73
C ASN A 133 -14.20 6.54 -2.37
N LYS A 134 -15.43 6.00 -2.35
CA LYS A 134 -16.63 6.77 -1.98
C LYS A 134 -16.54 7.29 -0.53
N HIS A 135 -16.05 6.45 0.39
CA HIS A 135 -16.02 6.73 1.82
C HIS A 135 -14.63 7.13 2.34
N CYS A 136 -13.60 7.10 1.51
CA CYS A 136 -12.24 7.42 1.91
C CYS A 136 -11.74 8.70 1.24
N GLN A 137 -11.09 9.56 2.02
CA GLN A 137 -10.39 10.72 1.51
C GLN A 137 -9.00 10.78 2.13
N TYR A 138 -7.97 10.54 1.33
CA TYR A 138 -6.59 10.72 1.75
C TYR A 138 -6.25 12.21 1.82
N GLN A 139 -5.71 12.65 2.95
CA GLN A 139 -5.39 14.05 3.25
C GLN A 139 -3.89 14.33 3.22
N GLY A 140 -3.06 13.32 2.94
CA GLY A 140 -1.60 13.45 2.98
C GLY A 140 -1.03 13.51 4.39
N ILE A 141 0.25 13.85 4.47
CA ILE A 141 0.96 14.02 5.76
C ILE A 141 0.69 15.43 6.28
N ASN A 142 0.24 15.51 7.53
CA ASN A 142 0.07 16.77 8.23
C ASN A 142 1.39 17.20 8.90
N SER A 143 1.75 18.48 8.82
CA SER A 143 2.98 19.03 9.42
C SER A 143 3.07 18.83 10.93
N VAL A 144 1.93 18.80 11.63
CA VAL A 144 1.87 18.54 13.08
C VAL A 144 2.33 17.13 13.44
N ASP A 145 2.29 16.20 12.49
CA ASP A 145 2.65 14.79 12.70
C ASP A 145 4.09 14.47 12.29
N ALA A 146 4.91 15.49 11.93
CA ALA A 146 6.21 15.31 11.29
C ALA A 146 7.15 14.39 12.08
N ASP A 147 7.23 14.54 13.40
CA ASP A 147 8.09 13.73 14.25
C ASP A 147 7.67 12.25 14.23
N TYR A 148 6.36 11.99 14.37
CA TYR A 148 5.84 10.62 14.34
C TYR A 148 5.97 10.00 12.95
N VAL A 149 5.76 10.78 11.90
CA VAL A 149 6.01 10.36 10.51
C VAL A 149 7.48 9.99 10.32
N SER A 150 8.41 10.74 10.91
CA SER A 150 9.83 10.41 10.87
C SER A 150 10.08 9.05 11.53
N ILE A 151 9.55 8.83 12.73
CA ILE A 151 9.69 7.56 13.47
C ILE A 151 9.10 6.37 12.68
N LEU A 152 7.94 6.53 12.06
CA LEU A 152 7.28 5.47 11.29
C LEU A 152 8.13 5.04 10.08
N ASN A 153 8.74 6.00 9.39
CA ASN A 153 9.47 5.76 8.15
C ASN A 153 10.98 5.54 8.36
N ASP A 154 11.52 5.81 9.54
CA ASP A 154 12.91 5.51 9.87
C ASP A 154 13.18 4.00 9.77
N GLY A 155 14.23 3.60 9.06
CA GLY A 155 14.58 2.20 8.84
C GLY A 155 13.49 1.35 8.15
N ILE A 156 12.63 1.95 7.31
CA ILE A 156 11.44 1.29 6.76
C ILE A 156 11.73 -0.01 6.01
N ILE A 157 12.85 -0.06 5.27
CA ILE A 157 13.28 -1.24 4.51
C ILE A 157 13.55 -2.40 5.47
N LYS A 158 14.41 -2.19 6.45
CA LYS A 158 14.76 -3.20 7.45
C LYS A 158 13.53 -3.66 8.25
N LYS A 159 12.67 -2.73 8.66
CA LYS A 159 11.41 -3.05 9.37
C LYS A 159 10.51 -3.98 8.54
N HIS A 160 10.39 -3.76 7.23
CA HIS A 160 9.60 -4.64 6.35
C HIS A 160 10.26 -6.01 6.16
N ILE A 161 11.58 -6.07 6.00
CA ILE A 161 12.32 -7.33 5.92
C ILE A 161 12.11 -8.16 7.19
N ASP A 162 12.29 -7.56 8.36
CA ASP A 162 12.11 -8.23 9.65
C ASP A 162 10.66 -8.71 9.81
N TRP A 163 9.68 -7.85 9.49
CA TRP A 163 8.25 -8.21 9.51
C TRP A 163 7.91 -9.39 8.61
N LEU A 164 8.56 -9.50 7.44
CA LEU A 164 8.37 -10.56 6.45
C LEU A 164 9.18 -11.84 6.75
N GLN A 165 10.03 -11.85 7.80
CA GLN A 165 10.74 -13.05 8.26
C GLN A 165 10.13 -13.72 9.49
N LEU A 166 9.31 -13.01 10.27
CA LEU A 166 8.55 -13.54 11.42
C LEU A 166 7.64 -14.74 11.08
#